data_AF-G7JAY6-F1
#
_entry.id   AF-G7JAY6-F1
#
_cell.length_a   1.000
_cell.length_b   1.000
_cell.length_c   1.000
_cell.angle_alpha   90.00
_cell.angle_beta   90.00
_cell.angle_gamma   90.00
#
_symmetry.space_group_name_H-M   'P 1'
#
loop_
_entity.id
_entity.type
_entity.pdbx_description
1 polymer ?
#
loop_
_entity_poly.entity_id
_entity_poly.type
_entity_poly.pdbx_seq_one_letter_code
_entity_poly.pdbx_strand_id
1 'polypeptide(L)'
;MSPKKKKWSKLEDSTAVDRFSELPDEILCHILSFIPTIFALTTTVLSKRWTPLFYSLAVLRFRFNHETVRNHNSFNHLCRFIDTLMLSPRVSNQTIKTFSLNCCFLLRKFNSPSPSNVSAWVEAAAPKLRHVEKFVLILKYSITLNPIILISRTLVILKLEQLKIQSDNLCVDLP
;
A
#
# COMPACT_ATOMS: atom_id res chain seq x y z
N MET A 1 34.46 -49.59 5.51
CA MET A 1 34.20 -48.89 4.23
C MET A 1 33.41 -47.62 4.54
N SER A 2 34.06 -46.45 4.51
CA SER A 2 33.43 -45.16 4.80
C SER A 2 32.98 -44.49 3.49
N PRO A 3 31.79 -43.88 3.41
CA PRO A 3 31.32 -43.30 2.16
C PRO A 3 32.02 -41.96 1.89
N LYS A 4 32.67 -41.86 0.72
CA LYS A 4 33.31 -40.65 0.21
C LYS A 4 32.25 -39.58 -0.05
N LYS A 5 32.36 -38.44 0.66
CA LYS A 5 31.53 -37.25 0.43
C LYS A 5 31.82 -36.70 -0.98
N LYS A 6 30.79 -36.72 -1.85
CA LYS A 6 30.83 -36.10 -3.18
C LYS A 6 30.94 -34.58 -3.02
N LYS A 7 32.08 -34.03 -3.42
CA LYS A 7 32.35 -32.60 -3.50
C LYS A 7 31.80 -32.13 -4.85
N TRP A 8 30.66 -31.46 -4.83
CA TRP A 8 30.09 -30.87 -6.05
C TRP A 8 30.92 -29.65 -6.42
N SER A 9 31.61 -29.73 -7.56
CA SER A 9 32.34 -28.62 -8.15
C SER A 9 31.35 -27.51 -8.52
N LYS A 10 31.69 -26.30 -8.07
CA LYS A 10 31.01 -25.03 -8.34
C LYS A 10 30.96 -24.84 -9.87
N LEU A 11 29.80 -25.09 -10.47
CA LEU A 11 29.56 -24.70 -11.86
C LEU A 11 29.52 -23.16 -11.91
N GLU A 12 30.21 -22.63 -12.91
CA GLU A 12 30.36 -21.22 -13.18
C GLU A 12 29.00 -20.52 -13.24
N ASP A 13 28.92 -19.46 -12.43
CA ASP A 13 27.81 -18.56 -12.27
C ASP A 13 27.62 -17.79 -13.59
N SER A 14 26.53 -18.04 -14.31
CA SER A 14 26.05 -17.07 -15.29
C SER A 14 25.63 -15.85 -14.48
N THR A 15 26.51 -14.87 -14.35
CA THR A 15 26.25 -13.63 -13.63
C THR A 15 25.08 -12.92 -14.32
N ALA A 16 23.86 -13.20 -13.84
CA ALA A 16 22.69 -12.43 -14.20
C ALA A 16 22.96 -11.01 -13.72
N VAL A 17 23.42 -10.14 -14.62
CA VAL A 17 23.70 -8.74 -14.31
C VAL A 17 22.40 -8.12 -13.80
N ASP A 18 22.39 -7.75 -12.53
CA ASP A 18 21.24 -7.08 -11.90
C ASP A 18 21.20 -5.62 -12.33
N ARG A 19 20.70 -5.40 -13.56
CA ARG A 19 20.57 -4.08 -14.18
C ARG A 19 19.58 -3.17 -13.45
N PHE A 20 18.69 -3.73 -12.61
CA PHE A 20 17.78 -2.92 -11.81
C PHE A 20 18.49 -2.26 -10.63
N SER A 21 19.49 -2.94 -10.07
CA SER A 21 20.32 -2.37 -9.01
C SER A 21 21.28 -1.27 -9.49
N GLU A 22 21.49 -1.12 -10.81
CA GLU A 22 22.30 -0.05 -11.40
C GLU A 22 21.52 1.26 -11.65
N LEU A 23 20.18 1.24 -11.54
CA LEU A 23 19.36 2.42 -11.79
C LEU A 23 19.47 3.47 -10.65
N PRO A 24 19.41 4.78 -10.98
CA PRO A 24 19.27 5.85 -9.99
C PRO A 24 17.94 5.76 -9.23
N ASP A 25 17.94 6.24 -7.98
CA ASP A 25 16.76 6.21 -7.10
C ASP A 25 15.57 6.98 -7.70
N GLU A 26 15.82 8.06 -8.45
CA GLU A 26 14.78 8.85 -9.11
C GLU A 26 14.02 8.04 -10.17
N ILE A 27 14.75 7.22 -10.93
CA ILE A 27 14.16 6.34 -11.95
C ILE A 27 13.39 5.22 -11.28
N LEU A 28 13.93 4.65 -10.20
CA LEU A 28 13.23 3.65 -9.40
C LEU A 28 11.93 4.22 -8.81
N CYS A 29 11.96 5.43 -8.24
CA CYS A 29 10.76 6.14 -7.77
C CYS A 29 9.74 6.37 -8.89
N HIS A 30 10.21 6.74 -10.08
CA HIS A 30 9.33 6.94 -11.23
C HIS A 30 8.64 5.64 -11.65
N ILE A 31 9.39 4.54 -11.76
CA ILE A 31 8.85 3.19 -12.03
C ILE A 31 7.84 2.80 -10.95
N LEU A 32 8.21 2.95 -9.67
CA LEU A 32 7.36 2.67 -8.52
C LEU A 32 6.05 3.46 -8.53
N SER A 33 6.05 4.69 -9.05
CA SER A 33 4.84 5.51 -9.16
C SER A 33 3.79 4.95 -10.14
N PHE A 34 4.23 4.16 -11.13
CA PHE A 34 3.32 3.49 -12.08
C PHE A 34 2.84 2.13 -11.60
N ILE A 35 3.62 1.47 -10.74
CA ILE A 35 3.27 0.16 -10.21
C ILE A 35 2.26 0.36 -9.07
N PRO A 36 1.09 -0.30 -9.11
CA PRO A 36 0.20 -0.33 -7.96
C PRO A 36 0.98 -0.79 -6.72
N THR A 37 0.83 -0.09 -5.59
CA THR A 37 1.68 -0.26 -4.40
C THR A 37 1.75 -1.71 -3.90
N ILE A 38 0.69 -2.49 -4.17
CA ILE A 38 0.62 -3.93 -3.86
C ILE A 38 1.55 -4.79 -4.72
N PHE A 39 1.77 -4.49 -6.00
CA PHE A 39 2.75 -5.21 -6.82
C PHE A 39 4.17 -4.75 -6.52
N ALA A 40 4.30 -3.52 -6.08
CA ALA A 40 5.56 -2.92 -5.74
C ALA A 40 6.21 -3.62 -4.50
N LEU A 41 5.39 -4.25 -3.65
CA LEU A 41 5.86 -5.22 -2.65
C LEU A 41 6.62 -6.39 -3.25
N THR A 42 6.14 -6.97 -4.35
CA THR A 42 6.80 -8.10 -5.00
C THR A 42 8.14 -7.68 -5.60
N THR A 43 8.27 -6.41 -6.00
CA THR A 43 9.53 -5.86 -6.52
C THR A 43 10.60 -5.63 -5.43
N THR A 44 10.25 -5.66 -4.13
CA THR A 44 11.27 -5.62 -3.07
C THR A 44 12.19 -6.84 -3.06
N VAL A 45 11.75 -7.95 -3.64
CA VAL A 45 12.58 -9.15 -3.85
C VAL A 45 13.64 -8.90 -4.93
N LEU A 46 13.38 -7.99 -5.88
CA LEU A 46 14.33 -7.64 -6.93
C LEU A 46 15.50 -6.82 -6.36
N SER A 47 15.23 -5.90 -5.43
CA SER A 47 16.29 -5.20 -4.71
C SER A 47 15.79 -4.57 -3.41
N LYS A 48 16.60 -4.67 -2.34
CA LYS A 48 16.33 -4.06 -1.03
C LYS A 48 16.24 -2.53 -1.09
N ARG A 49 16.76 -1.90 -2.14
CA ARG A 49 16.69 -0.44 -2.38
C ARG A 49 15.25 0.05 -2.60
N TRP A 50 14.34 -0.81 -3.04
CA TRP A 50 12.96 -0.42 -3.34
C TRP A 50 12.18 -0.10 -2.05
N THR A 51 12.50 -0.79 -0.96
CA THR A 51 11.85 -0.61 0.35
C THR A 51 11.89 0.83 0.87
N PRO A 52 13.05 1.49 1.04
CA PRO A 52 13.10 2.89 1.48
C PRO A 52 12.43 3.86 0.50
N LEU A 53 12.48 3.59 -0.81
CA LEU A 53 11.86 4.45 -1.83
C LEU A 53 10.32 4.41 -1.77
N PHE A 54 9.71 3.37 -1.22
CA PHE A 54 8.27 3.39 -0.95
C PHE A 54 7.85 4.50 0.00
N TYR A 55 8.71 4.84 0.95
CA TYR A 55 8.41 5.87 1.96
C TYR A 55 8.41 7.29 1.34
N SER A 56 9.03 7.48 0.17
CA SER A 56 9.07 8.77 -0.53
C SER A 56 7.99 8.92 -1.61
N LEU A 57 7.16 7.89 -1.85
CA LEU A 57 6.12 7.97 -2.88
C LEU A 57 4.98 8.91 -2.49
N ALA A 58 4.73 9.91 -3.33
CA ALA A 58 3.58 10.80 -3.22
C ALA A 58 2.25 10.16 -3.69
N VAL A 59 2.30 8.94 -4.23
CA VAL A 59 1.15 8.24 -4.80
C VAL A 59 1.01 6.85 -4.17
N LEU A 60 -0.01 6.68 -3.34
CA LEU A 60 -0.33 5.40 -2.71
C LEU A 60 -1.63 4.83 -3.30
N ARG A 61 -1.53 3.65 -3.92
CA ARG A 61 -2.66 2.97 -4.57
C ARG A 61 -2.74 1.52 -4.10
N PHE A 62 -3.70 1.25 -3.24
CA PHE A 62 -4.00 -0.09 -2.71
C PHE A 62 -5.28 -0.62 -3.37
N ARG A 63 -5.18 -1.76 -4.06
CA ARG A 63 -6.30 -2.46 -4.70
C ARG A 63 -6.33 -3.93 -4.28
N PHE A 64 -7.32 -4.31 -3.49
CA PHE A 64 -7.56 -5.69 -3.09
C PHE A 64 -8.64 -6.32 -3.96
N ASN A 65 -8.21 -7.15 -4.92
CA ASN A 65 -9.08 -7.90 -5.83
C ASN A 65 -8.56 -9.35 -6.01
N HIS A 66 -9.19 -10.13 -6.88
CA HIS A 66 -8.79 -11.51 -7.17
C HIS A 66 -7.39 -11.65 -7.80
N GLU A 67 -6.90 -10.60 -8.48
CA GLU A 67 -5.59 -10.62 -9.15
C GLU A 67 -4.47 -10.37 -8.12
N THR A 68 -4.72 -9.52 -7.13
CA THR A 68 -3.74 -9.15 -6.10
C THR A 68 -3.79 -10.04 -4.85
N VAL A 69 -4.96 -10.58 -4.52
CA VAL A 69 -5.18 -11.39 -3.32
C VAL A 69 -5.66 -12.79 -3.70
N ARG A 70 -4.74 -13.75 -3.65
CA ARG A 70 -5.02 -15.15 -4.01
C ARG A 70 -5.68 -15.93 -2.87
N ASN A 71 -5.23 -15.67 -1.64
CA ASN A 71 -5.67 -16.37 -0.43
C ASN A 71 -5.53 -15.48 0.82
N HIS A 72 -6.02 -15.98 1.95
CA HIS A 72 -6.00 -15.26 3.23
C HIS A 72 -4.58 -14.89 3.69
N ASN A 73 -3.60 -15.76 3.44
CA ASN A 73 -2.20 -15.49 3.82
C ASN A 73 -1.64 -14.31 3.02
N SER A 74 -1.81 -14.31 1.69
CA SER A 74 -1.41 -13.19 0.84
C SER A 74 -2.08 -11.89 1.26
N PHE A 75 -3.37 -11.96 1.62
CA PHE A 75 -4.08 -10.80 2.16
C PHE A 75 -3.43 -10.26 3.44
N ASN A 76 -3.19 -11.11 4.42
CA ASN A 76 -2.58 -10.70 5.69
C ASN A 76 -1.17 -10.14 5.51
N HIS A 77 -0.38 -10.69 4.58
CA HIS A 77 0.92 -10.13 4.25
C HIS A 77 0.82 -8.71 3.69
N LEU A 78 -0.15 -8.45 2.79
CA LEU A 78 -0.40 -7.11 2.28
C LEU A 78 -0.86 -6.16 3.38
N CYS A 79 -1.76 -6.60 4.26
CA CYS A 79 -2.22 -5.78 5.40
C CYS A 79 -1.06 -5.37 6.31
N ARG A 80 -0.22 -6.32 6.73
CA ARG A 80 0.94 -6.01 7.59
C ARG A 80 1.91 -5.05 6.93
N PHE A 81 2.10 -5.14 5.62
CA PHE A 81 2.92 -4.17 4.91
C PHE A 81 2.28 -2.78 4.90
N ILE A 82 0.98 -2.69 4.61
CA ILE A 82 0.28 -1.42 4.60
C ILE A 82 0.23 -0.81 6.01
N ASP A 83 0.07 -1.62 7.05
CA ASP A 83 0.25 -1.20 8.44
C ASP A 83 1.66 -0.60 8.64
N THR A 84 2.70 -1.33 8.23
CA THR A 84 4.09 -0.88 8.34
C THR A 84 4.35 0.40 7.55
N LEU A 85 3.72 0.57 6.40
CA LEU A 85 3.87 1.76 5.55
C LEU A 85 3.10 2.94 6.16
N MET A 86 1.81 2.78 6.40
CA MET A 86 0.89 3.86 6.81
C MET A 86 1.10 4.30 8.27
N LEU A 87 1.47 3.37 9.15
CA LEU A 87 1.64 3.62 10.58
C LEU A 87 3.10 3.88 10.97
N SER A 88 4.05 3.79 10.03
CA SER A 88 5.43 4.17 10.31
C SER A 88 5.57 5.68 10.48
N PRO A 89 6.29 6.14 11.53
CA PRO A 89 6.65 7.55 11.70
C PRO A 89 7.45 8.13 10.52
N ARG A 90 8.03 7.27 9.67
CA ARG A 90 8.79 7.72 8.49
C ARG A 90 7.88 8.25 7.40
N VAL A 91 6.70 7.65 7.23
CA VAL A 91 5.74 8.14 6.23
C VAL A 91 5.03 9.38 6.76
N SER A 92 4.77 9.52 8.08
CA SER A 92 4.00 10.64 8.68
C SER A 92 4.40 12.04 8.24
N ASN A 93 5.66 12.25 7.85
CA ASN A 93 6.16 13.56 7.46
C ASN A 93 6.17 13.82 5.94
N GLN A 94 5.75 12.85 5.13
CA GLN A 94 5.73 12.96 3.68
C GLN A 94 4.36 13.41 3.16
N THR A 95 4.38 14.30 2.16
CA THR A 95 3.18 14.74 1.45
C THR A 95 2.70 13.64 0.51
N ILE A 96 1.45 13.22 0.66
CA ILE A 96 0.81 12.24 -0.21
C ILE A 96 -0.11 13.02 -1.13
N LYS A 97 0.21 13.12 -2.42
CA LYS A 97 -0.68 13.79 -3.39
C LYS A 97 -1.90 12.95 -3.74
N THR A 98 -1.72 11.64 -3.87
CA THR A 98 -2.80 10.71 -4.21
C THR A 98 -2.85 9.55 -3.25
N PHE A 99 -4.00 9.39 -2.61
CA PHE A 99 -4.35 8.20 -1.85
C PHE A 99 -5.55 7.50 -2.50
N SER A 100 -5.40 6.21 -2.79
CA SER A 100 -6.46 5.38 -3.34
C SER A 100 -6.50 4.04 -2.62
N LEU A 101 -7.63 3.73 -2.01
CA LEU A 101 -7.90 2.44 -1.38
C LEU A 101 -9.15 1.82 -1.99
N ASN A 102 -8.97 0.70 -2.68
CA ASN A 102 -10.03 -0.10 -3.26
C ASN A 102 -10.04 -1.48 -2.59
N CYS A 103 -11.12 -1.77 -1.88
CA CYS A 103 -11.24 -2.92 -1.01
C CYS A 103 -12.57 -3.63 -1.25
N CYS A 104 -12.71 -4.26 -2.41
CA CYS A 104 -13.99 -4.81 -2.86
C CYS A 104 -14.29 -6.25 -2.43
N PHE A 105 -13.30 -6.97 -1.89
CA PHE A 105 -13.34 -8.44 -1.91
C PHE A 105 -13.31 -9.14 -0.55
N LEU A 106 -12.97 -8.41 0.52
CA LEU A 106 -12.41 -9.04 1.71
C LEU A 106 -13.39 -9.75 2.63
N LEU A 107 -14.60 -9.21 2.83
CA LEU A 107 -15.51 -9.78 3.84
C LEU A 107 -16.23 -11.03 3.34
N ARG A 108 -16.54 -11.12 2.04
CA ARG A 108 -17.38 -12.20 1.51
C ARG A 108 -16.65 -13.54 1.38
N LYS A 109 -15.33 -13.55 1.16
CA LYS A 109 -14.58 -14.80 0.89
C LYS A 109 -13.85 -15.37 2.10
N PHE A 110 -13.46 -14.55 3.07
CA PHE A 110 -12.54 -15.01 4.13
C PHE A 110 -13.19 -15.20 5.50
N ASN A 111 -14.50 -14.93 5.67
CA ASN A 111 -15.19 -15.00 6.98
C ASN A 111 -14.37 -14.38 8.11
N SER A 112 -13.54 -13.37 7.81
CA SER A 112 -12.68 -12.77 8.81
C SER A 112 -13.44 -11.63 9.47
N PRO A 113 -13.22 -11.40 10.78
CA PRO A 113 -13.55 -10.11 11.36
C PRO A 113 -12.89 -9.03 10.49
N SER A 114 -13.60 -7.91 10.32
CA SER A 114 -13.18 -6.77 9.51
C SER A 114 -11.68 -6.50 9.61
N PRO A 115 -11.00 -6.05 8.54
CA PRO A 115 -9.59 -5.70 8.66
C PRO A 115 -9.52 -4.54 9.64
N SER A 116 -9.06 -4.81 10.86
CA SER A 116 -9.13 -3.93 12.03
C SER A 116 -8.42 -2.60 11.82
N ASN A 117 -7.65 -2.46 10.73
CA ASN A 117 -6.79 -1.32 10.48
C ASN A 117 -7.19 -0.50 9.24
N VAL A 118 -8.25 -0.84 8.47
CA VAL A 118 -8.62 -0.01 7.30
C VAL A 118 -8.99 1.40 7.71
N SER A 119 -9.75 1.56 8.80
CA SER A 119 -10.03 2.87 9.40
C SER A 119 -8.74 3.60 9.78
N ALA A 120 -7.80 2.90 10.43
CA ALA A 120 -6.50 3.46 10.78
C ALA A 120 -5.67 3.88 9.57
N TRP A 121 -5.71 3.14 8.45
CA TRP A 121 -5.04 3.54 7.20
C TRP A 121 -5.67 4.79 6.60
N VAL A 122 -7.00 4.86 6.61
CA VAL A 122 -7.77 5.99 6.11
C VAL A 122 -7.50 7.25 6.95
N GLU A 123 -7.45 7.11 8.27
CA GLU A 123 -7.12 8.20 9.19
C GLU A 123 -5.65 8.62 9.06
N ALA A 124 -4.72 7.66 8.97
CA ALA A 124 -3.32 7.96 8.72
C ALA A 124 -3.11 8.66 7.36
N ALA A 125 -3.96 8.39 6.38
CA ALA A 125 -3.95 9.04 5.07
C ALA A 125 -4.76 10.34 5.02
N ALA A 126 -5.42 10.74 6.11
CA ALA A 126 -6.43 11.79 6.08
C ALA A 126 -5.86 13.08 5.44
N PRO A 127 -6.58 13.70 4.50
CA PRO A 127 -6.09 14.86 3.75
C PRO A 127 -5.62 16.03 4.61
N LYS A 128 -6.26 16.24 5.78
CA LYS A 128 -5.86 17.25 6.78
C LYS A 128 -4.41 17.10 7.24
N LEU A 129 -3.87 15.88 7.21
CA LEU A 129 -2.56 15.56 7.75
C LEU A 129 -1.45 15.56 6.69
N ARG A 130 -1.78 15.53 5.37
CA ARG A 130 -0.80 15.15 4.34
C ARG A 130 -0.86 15.88 3.00
N HIS A 131 -1.59 17.00 2.90
CA HIS A 131 -1.76 17.76 1.65
C HIS A 131 -2.27 16.89 0.49
N VAL A 132 -3.22 16.01 0.76
CA VAL A 132 -3.77 15.12 -0.27
C VAL A 132 -4.60 15.91 -1.26
N GLU A 133 -4.30 15.76 -2.55
CA GLU A 133 -5.02 16.36 -3.66
C GLU A 133 -6.11 15.41 -4.18
N LYS A 134 -5.85 14.11 -4.18
CA LYS A 134 -6.78 13.07 -4.64
C LYS A 134 -6.96 11.98 -3.60
N PHE A 135 -8.18 11.85 -3.10
CA PHE A 135 -8.56 10.87 -2.10
C PHE A 135 -9.70 9.98 -2.61
N VAL A 136 -9.40 8.70 -2.80
CA VAL A 136 -10.33 7.72 -3.38
C VAL A 136 -10.51 6.55 -2.41
N LEU A 137 -11.74 6.35 -1.93
CA LEU A 137 -12.14 5.20 -1.12
C LEU A 137 -13.27 4.44 -1.82
N ILE A 138 -13.01 3.18 -2.15
CA ILE A 138 -14.00 2.26 -2.72
C ILE A 138 -14.02 1.03 -1.82
N LEU A 139 -14.97 0.96 -0.89
CA LEU A 139 -15.10 -0.16 0.04
C LEU A 139 -16.49 -0.76 -0.11
N LYS A 140 -16.61 -2.09 -0.19
CA LYS A 140 -17.92 -2.77 -0.29
C LYS A 140 -18.54 -3.09 1.06
N TYR A 141 -18.20 -2.33 2.10
CA TYR A 141 -18.62 -2.56 3.47
C TYR A 141 -18.65 -1.27 4.28
N SER A 142 -19.41 -1.30 5.37
CA SER A 142 -19.56 -0.18 6.29
C SER A 142 -18.32 -0.03 7.17
N ILE A 143 -17.78 1.19 7.27
CA ILE A 143 -16.73 1.55 8.23
C ILE A 143 -17.06 2.88 8.89
N THR A 144 -16.79 2.97 10.19
CA THR A 144 -16.84 4.25 10.90
C THR A 144 -15.61 5.06 10.50
N LEU A 145 -15.84 6.20 9.86
CA LEU A 145 -14.80 7.13 9.44
C LEU A 145 -14.88 8.39 10.27
N ASN A 146 -13.73 8.85 10.76
CA ASN A 146 -13.63 10.13 11.42
C ASN A 146 -13.87 11.26 10.38
N PRO A 147 -14.75 12.25 10.65
CA PRO A 147 -15.01 13.38 9.75
C PRO A 147 -13.75 14.16 9.31
N ILE A 148 -12.62 14.01 10.00
CA ILE A 148 -11.32 14.60 9.64
C ILE A 148 -10.91 14.32 8.18
N ILE A 149 -11.37 13.21 7.57
CA ILE A 149 -11.08 12.92 6.15
C ILE A 149 -11.75 13.89 5.16
N LEU A 150 -12.84 14.55 5.59
CA LEU A 150 -13.64 15.48 4.78
C LEU A 150 -13.18 16.92 4.96
N ILE A 151 -12.25 17.18 5.89
CA ILE A 151 -11.73 18.51 6.17
C ILE A 151 -10.38 18.62 5.48
N SER A 152 -10.33 19.33 4.35
CA SER A 152 -9.10 19.53 3.62
C SER A 152 -9.10 20.80 2.79
N ARG A 153 -7.97 21.51 2.80
CA ARG A 153 -7.74 22.67 1.93
C ARG A 153 -7.06 22.32 0.60
N THR A 154 -6.48 21.12 0.51
CA THR A 154 -5.72 20.69 -0.68
C THR A 154 -6.47 19.70 -1.54
N LEU A 155 -7.57 19.15 -1.03
CA LEU A 155 -8.30 18.09 -1.71
C LEU A 155 -9.05 18.65 -2.91
N VAL A 156 -8.68 18.15 -4.09
CA VAL A 156 -9.31 18.48 -5.37
C VAL A 156 -10.30 17.40 -5.78
N ILE A 157 -9.98 16.14 -5.50
CA ILE A 157 -10.80 14.98 -5.88
C ILE A 157 -11.11 14.15 -4.64
N LEU A 158 -12.39 14.12 -4.25
CA LEU A 158 -12.93 13.19 -3.27
C LEU A 158 -13.84 12.19 -3.99
N LYS A 159 -13.47 10.91 -4.00
CA LYS A 159 -14.35 9.83 -4.49
C LYS A 159 -14.58 8.83 -3.37
N LEU A 160 -15.83 8.72 -2.94
CA LEU A 160 -16.30 7.77 -1.95
C LEU A 160 -17.35 6.87 -2.58
N GLU A 161 -17.15 5.56 -2.53
CA GLU A 161 -18.04 4.59 -3.18
C GLU A 161 -18.38 3.45 -2.21
N GLN A 162 -19.68 3.17 -2.07
CA GLN A 162 -20.24 2.06 -1.27
C GLN A 162 -19.90 2.10 0.23
N LEU A 163 -19.68 3.31 0.77
CA LEU A 163 -19.42 3.54 2.19
C LEU A 163 -20.71 3.77 2.99
N LYS A 164 -20.73 3.32 4.24
CA LYS A 164 -21.72 3.73 5.25
C LYS A 164 -20.96 4.48 6.35
N ILE A 165 -21.19 5.78 6.47
CA ILE A 165 -20.54 6.66 7.45
C ILE A 165 -21.46 6.79 8.67
N GLN A 166 -20.90 6.77 9.88
CA GLN A 166 -21.67 6.98 11.11
C GLN A 166 -22.01 8.47 11.24
N SER A 167 -23.30 8.79 11.41
CA SER A 167 -23.91 10.09 11.10
C SER A 167 -23.78 11.16 12.18
N ASP A 168 -22.94 10.96 13.19
CA ASP A 168 -22.95 11.84 14.36
C ASP A 168 -21.85 12.91 14.17
N ASN A 169 -22.24 14.05 13.59
CA ASN A 169 -21.44 15.29 13.41
C ASN A 169 -20.56 15.39 12.15
N LEU A 170 -21.16 15.27 10.96
CA LEU A 170 -20.49 15.61 9.69
C LEU A 170 -20.44 17.13 9.49
N CYS A 171 -19.33 17.77 9.84
CA CYS A 171 -18.99 19.08 9.30
C CYS A 171 -18.11 18.88 8.06
N VAL A 172 -18.60 19.30 6.89
CA VAL A 172 -17.90 19.16 5.60
C VAL A 172 -17.39 20.53 5.20
N ASP A 173 -16.07 20.74 5.34
CA ASP A 173 -15.37 21.91 4.81
C ASP A 173 -14.54 21.46 3.61
N LEU A 174 -15.14 21.57 2.42
CA LEU A 174 -14.48 21.40 1.13
C LEU A 174 -14.43 22.76 0.41
N PRO A 175 -13.34 23.09 -0.30
CA PRO A 175 -13.25 24.30 -1.11
C PRO A 175 -14.25 24.34 -2.26
#